data_AF-A0A859FE90-F1
#
_entry.id   AF-A0A859FE90-F1
#
_cell.length_a   1.000
_cell.length_b   1.000
_cell.length_c   1.000
_cell.angle_alpha   90.00
_cell.angle_beta   90.00
_cell.angle_gamma   90.00
#
_symmetry.space_group_name_H-M   'P 1'
#
loop_
_entity.id
_entity.type
_entity.pdbx_description
1 polymer ?
#
loop_
_entity_poly.entity_id
_entity_poly.type
_entity_poly.pdbx_seq_one_letter_code
_entity_poly.pdbx_strand_id
1 'polypeptide(L)' 'MSHHDRIKTVCNRFIDGEFDLVELQSRLETAIFPEELKDNELEILNDLEIIRFTQSEENHHQLALVVVNRLLRMLEDY' A
#
# COMPACT_ATOMS: atom_id res chain seq x y z
N MET A 1 14.82 -4.33 11.50
CA MET A 1 13.46 -4.27 10.93
C MET A 1 13.57 -4.70 9.48
N SER A 2 12.90 -5.78 9.10
CA SER A 2 12.95 -6.32 7.73
C SER A 2 12.20 -5.42 6.75
N HIS A 3 12.39 -5.65 5.44
CA HIS A 3 11.60 -4.99 4.40
C HIS A 3 10.11 -5.27 4.56
N HIS A 4 9.75 -6.51 4.92
CA HIS A 4 8.39 -6.91 5.29
C HIS A 4 7.83 -6.06 6.42
N ASP A 5 8.54 -5.96 7.54
CA ASP A 5 8.07 -5.20 8.72
C ASP A 5 7.87 -3.71 8.39
N ARG A 6 8.72 -3.15 7.53
CA ARG A 6 8.60 -1.75 7.08
C ARG A 6 7.31 -1.53 6.29
N ILE A 7 7.03 -2.40 5.32
CA ILE A 7 5.81 -2.29 4.51
C ILE A 7 4.57 -2.55 5.36
N LYS A 8 4.59 -3.55 6.26
CA LYS A 8 3.51 -3.80 7.22
C LYS A 8 3.26 -2.57 8.10
N THR A 9 4.31 -1.91 8.57
CA THR A 9 4.18 -0.68 9.36
C THR A 9 3.51 0.44 8.56
N VAL A 10 3.90 0.65 7.30
CA VAL A 10 3.27 1.67 6.43
C VAL A 10 1.78 1.36 6.22
N CYS A 11 1.46 0.10 5.94
CA CYS A 11 0.09 -0.38 5.77
C CYS A 11 -0.77 -0.16 7.02
N ASN A 12 -0.25 -0.55 8.20
CA ASN A 12 -0.97 -0.40 9.46
C ASN A 12 -1.23 1.08 9.80
N ARG A 13 -0.25 1.95 9.58
CA ARG A 13 -0.43 3.40 9.79
C ARG A 13 -1.50 4.00 8.87
N PHE A 14 -1.62 3.50 7.64
CA PHE A 14 -2.74 3.88 6.78
C PHE A 14 -4.08 3.33 7.29
N ILE A 15 -4.14 2.07 7.73
CA ILE A 15 -5.35 1.47 8.32
C ILE A 15 -5.82 2.26 9.55
N ASP A 16 -4.89 2.68 10.39
CA ASP A 16 -5.16 3.47 11.59
C ASP A 16 -5.55 4.94 11.28
N GLY A 17 -5.52 5.32 10.00
CA GLY A 17 -5.87 6.67 9.54
C GLY A 17 -4.78 7.71 9.80
N GLU A 18 -3.56 7.30 10.16
CA GLU A 18 -2.43 8.22 10.29
C GLU A 18 -1.94 8.74 8.93
N PHE A 19 -2.20 7.99 7.87
CA PHE A 19 -1.86 8.34 6.49
C PHE A 19 -3.12 8.45 5.62
N ASP A 20 -3.11 9.43 4.72
CA ASP A 20 -4.02 9.45 3.58
C ASP A 20 -3.44 8.62 2.42
N LEU A 21 -4.18 8.56 1.31
CA LEU A 21 -3.77 7.82 0.12
C LEU A 21 -2.45 8.35 -0.48
N VAL A 22 -2.23 9.65 -0.46
CA VAL A 22 -1.04 10.27 -1.06
C VAL A 22 0.21 9.91 -0.26
N GLU A 23 0.12 10.00 1.06
CA GLU A 23 1.20 9.61 1.96
C GLU A 23 1.46 8.10 1.88
N LEU A 24 0.41 7.27 1.85
CA LEU A 24 0.57 5.81 1.62
C LEU A 24 1.34 5.52 0.33
N GLN A 25 0.91 6.10 -0.80
CA GLN A 25 1.55 5.88 -2.09
C GLN A 25 3.03 6.30 -2.04
N SER A 26 3.32 7.50 -1.54
CA SER A 26 4.70 8.01 -1.45
C SER A 26 5.60 7.13 -0.57
N ARG A 27 5.07 6.61 0.54
CA ARG A 27 5.83 5.71 1.43
C ARG A 27 6.11 4.36 0.78
N LEU A 28 5.18 3.84 -0.02
CA LEU A 28 5.38 2.59 -0.74
C LEU A 28 6.35 2.77 -1.93
N GLU A 29 6.25 3.86 -2.69
CA GLU A 29 7.18 4.18 -3.80
C GLU A 29 8.64 4.28 -3.36
N THR A 30 8.87 4.66 -2.10
CA THR A 30 10.21 4.79 -1.50
C THR A 30 10.60 3.60 -0.64
N ALA A 31 9.70 2.63 -0.44
CA ALA A 31 9.99 1.41 0.29
C ALA A 31 10.76 0.44 -0.60
N ILE A 32 11.70 -0.29 0.01
CA ILE A 32 12.34 -1.41 -0.66
C ILE A 32 11.41 -2.61 -0.51
N PHE A 33 10.82 -3.06 -1.62
CA PHE A 33 9.99 -4.27 -1.66
C PHE A 33 10.84 -5.54 -1.54
N PRO A 34 10.36 -6.55 -0.78
CA PRO A 34 10.93 -7.90 -0.80
C PRO A 34 11.00 -8.45 -2.23
N GLU A 35 11.98 -9.30 -2.51
CA GLU A 35 12.26 -9.81 -3.87
C GLU A 35 11.08 -10.60 -4.43
N GLU A 36 10.42 -11.38 -3.57
CA GLU A 36 9.21 -12.15 -3.83
C GLU A 36 7.98 -11.30 -4.22
N LEU A 37 7.99 -10.00 -3.91
CA LEU A 37 6.89 -9.08 -4.22
C LEU A 37 7.23 -8.06 -5.31
N LYS A 38 8.42 -8.12 -5.91
CA LYS A 38 8.82 -7.16 -6.95
C LYS A 38 7.88 -7.13 -8.15
N ASP A 39 7.37 -8.28 -8.55
CA ASP A 39 6.43 -8.36 -9.68
C ASP A 39 5.08 -7.69 -9.34
N ASN A 40 4.73 -7.63 -8.05
CA ASN A 40 3.47 -7.07 -7.56
C ASN A 40 3.60 -5.60 -7.14
N GLU A 41 4.83 -5.11 -6.93
CA GLU A 41 5.12 -3.72 -6.55
C GLU A 41 4.46 -2.73 -7.52
N LEU A 42 4.69 -2.93 -8.82
CA LEU A 42 4.17 -2.06 -9.86
C LEU A 42 2.63 -2.09 -9.91
N GLU A 43 2.03 -3.28 -9.75
CA GLU A 43 0.57 -3.43 -9.71
C GLU A 43 -0.04 -2.66 -8.53
N ILE A 44 0.56 -2.77 -7.34
CA ILE A 44 0.08 -2.06 -6.15
C ILE A 44 0.17 -0.56 -6.32
N LEU A 45 1.32 -0.05 -6.77
CA LEU A 45 1.50 1.39 -6.95
C LEU A 45 0.53 1.95 -7.99
N ASN A 46 0.33 1.21 -9.09
CA ASN A 46 -0.62 1.58 -10.12
C ASN A 46 -2.07 1.57 -9.61
N ASP A 47 -2.47 0.57 -8.81
CA ASP A 47 -3.82 0.54 -8.23
C ASP A 47 -4.07 1.75 -7.30
N LEU A 48 -3.08 2.13 -6.48
CA LEU A 48 -3.17 3.33 -5.65
C LEU A 48 -3.24 4.61 -6.48
N GLU A 49 -2.47 4.69 -7.56
CA GLU A 49 -2.49 5.81 -8.49
C GLU A 49 -3.85 5.95 -9.18
N ILE A 50 -4.43 4.83 -9.64
CA ILE A 50 -5.77 4.80 -10.22
C ILE A 50 -6.80 5.33 -9.22
N ILE A 51 -6.77 4.87 -7.97
CA ILE A 51 -7.70 5.35 -6.94
C ILE A 51 -7.55 6.86 -6.78
N ARG A 52 -6.32 7.34 -6.64
CA ARG A 52 -6.01 8.75 -6.41
C ARG A 52 -6.53 9.66 -7.53
N PHE A 53 -6.41 9.25 -8.78
CA PHE A 53 -6.75 10.10 -9.94
C PHE A 53 -8.14 9.87 -10.52
N THR A 54 -8.80 8.74 -10.22
CA THR A 54 -10.10 8.40 -10.84
C THR A 54 -11.27 8.40 -9.88
N GLN A 55 -11.03 8.34 -8.57
CA GLN A 55 -12.08 8.20 -7.56
C GLN A 55 -12.24 9.49 -6.76
N SER A 56 -13.45 9.73 -6.26
CA SER A 56 -13.71 10.81 -5.30
C SER A 56 -12.90 10.60 -4.02
N GLU A 57 -12.42 11.69 -3.42
CA GLU A 57 -11.60 11.66 -2.19
C GLU A 57 -12.30 10.93 -1.03
N GLU A 58 -13.63 11.06 -0.92
CA GLU A 58 -14.44 10.33 0.07
C GLU A 58 -14.31 8.80 -0.02
N ASN A 59 -13.98 8.28 -1.20
CA ASN A 59 -13.82 6.85 -1.46
C ASN A 59 -12.36 6.38 -1.39
N HIS A 60 -11.38 7.30 -1.36
CA HIS A 60 -9.96 6.95 -1.42
C HIS A 60 -9.58 5.98 -0.31
N HIS A 61 -9.98 6.27 0.92
CA HIS A 61 -9.60 5.45 2.07
C HIS A 61 -10.14 4.02 1.96
N GLN A 62 -11.43 3.85 1.67
CA GLN A 62 -12.04 2.52 1.55
C GLN A 62 -11.48 1.71 0.38
N LEU A 63 -11.24 2.33 -0.77
CA LEU A 63 -10.70 1.64 -1.93
C LEU A 63 -9.23 1.27 -1.73
N ALA A 64 -8.43 2.16 -1.14
CA ALA A 64 -7.03 1.89 -0.86
C ALA A 64 -6.86 0.84 0.24
N LEU A 65 -7.80 0.72 1.19
CA LEU A 65 -7.83 -0.39 2.14
C LEU A 65 -7.92 -1.75 1.45
N VAL A 66 -8.58 -1.87 0.30
CA VAL A 66 -8.63 -3.13 -0.47
C VAL A 66 -7.24 -3.50 -0.97
N VAL A 67 -6.51 -2.53 -1.53
CA VAL A 67 -5.13 -2.71 -2.02
C VAL A 67 -4.19 -3.04 -0.87
N VAL A 68 -4.29 -2.31 0.25
CA VAL A 68 -3.48 -2.52 1.45
C VAL A 68 -3.72 -3.91 2.05
N ASN A 69 -4.96 -4.36 2.15
CA ASN A 69 -5.26 -5.71 2.65
C ASN A 69 -4.73 -6.81 1.71
N ARG A 70 -4.75 -6.58 0.39
CA ARG A 70 -4.11 -7.50 -0.58
C ARG A 70 -2.60 -7.56 -0.32
N LEU A 71 -1.93 -6.41 -0.17
CA LEU A 71 -0.50 -6.34 0.15
C LEU A 71 -0.16 -7.07 1.45
N LEU A 72 -0.92 -6.84 2.52
CA LEU A 72 -0.70 -7.50 3.80
C LEU A 72 -0.79 -9.03 3.70
N ARG A 73 -1.77 -9.56 2.97
CA ARG A 73 -1.89 -11.01 2.74
C ARG A 73 -0.67 -11.58 2.00
N MET A 74 -0.21 -10.87 0.96
CA MET A 74 0.99 -11.27 0.24
C MET A 74 2.25 -11.25 1.11
N LEU A 75 2.28 -10.46 2.18
CA LEU A 75 3.36 -10.43 3.17
C LEU A 75 3.18 -11.44 4.33
N GLU A 76 2.07 -12.18 4.37
CA GLU A 76 1.80 -13.26 5.34
C GLU A 76 2.02 -14.64 4.74
N ASP A 77 1.92 -14.78 3.42
CA ASP A 77 2.13 -16.04 2.69
C ASP A 77 3.62 -16.41 2.52
N TYR A 78 4.55 -15.57 2.97
CA TYR A 78 6.01 -15.76 2.97
C TYR A 78 6.63 -15.48 4.34
#